data_AF-A0A7V9DWQ3-F1
#
_entry.id   AF-A0A7V9DWQ3-F1
#
_cell.length_a   1.000
_cell.length_b   1.000
_cell.length_c   1.000
_cell.angle_alpha   90.00
_cell.angle_beta   90.00
_cell.angle_gamma   90.00
#
_symmetry.space_group_name_H-M   'P 1'
#
loop_
_entity.id
_entity.type
_entity.pdbx_description
1 polymer ?
#
loop_
_entity_poly.entity_id
_entity_poly.type
_entity_poly.pdbx_seq_one_letter_code
_entity_poly.pdbx_strand_id
1 'polypeptide(L)' 'MAIDRKSIRRGGIKSAGYDRNNRTLEIEFDNGSIIQHTAVGEEIARRFIASSSPASVYKDTIQEEFTIKRVK' A
#
# COMPACT_ATOMS: atom_id res chain seq x y z
N MET A 1 14.52 -7.96 2.03
CA MET A 1 14.54 -6.73 2.84
C MET A 1 13.15 -6.52 3.43
N ALA A 2 13.04 -6.06 4.69
CA ALA A 2 11.77 -5.61 5.22
C ALA A 2 11.44 -4.24 4.60
N ILE A 3 10.23 -4.06 4.09
CA ILE A 3 9.76 -2.76 3.61
C ILE A 3 9.50 -1.90 4.84
N ASP A 4 10.04 -0.67 4.88
CA ASP A 4 9.76 0.28 5.95
C ASP A 4 8.30 0.73 5.84
N ARG A 5 7.46 0.27 6.77
CA ARG A 5 6.03 0.58 6.80
C ARG A 5 5.76 1.74 7.74
N LYS A 6 5.12 2.78 7.23
CA LYS A 6 4.58 3.87 8.03
C LYS A 6 3.22 3.48 8.60
N SER A 7 3.02 3.76 9.89
CA SER A 7 1.72 3.58 10.54
C SER A 7 0.71 4.59 10.00
N ILE A 8 -0.44 4.10 9.51
CA ILE A 8 -1.51 4.93 8.95
C ILE A 8 -2.77 4.86 9.83
N ARG A 9 -3.20 3.64 10.20
CA ARG A 9 -4.37 3.33 11.05
C ARG A 9 -5.64 4.10 10.67
N ARG A 10 -6.06 4.03 9.40
CA ARG A 10 -7.27 4.69 8.89
C ARG A 10 -7.96 3.84 7.82
N GLY A 11 -9.29 3.83 7.82
CA GLY A 11 -10.09 3.18 6.77
C GLY A 11 -9.81 1.68 6.58
N GLY A 12 -9.43 0.97 7.64
CA GLY A 12 -9.08 -0.46 7.56
C GLY A 12 -7.63 -0.75 7.16
N ILE A 13 -6.80 0.27 6.96
CA ILE A 13 -5.36 0.15 6.70
C ILE A 13 -4.61 0.46 7.99
N LYS A 14 -3.80 -0.49 8.44
CA LYS A 14 -2.99 -0.37 9.66
C LYS A 14 -1.66 0.32 9.37
N SER A 15 -0.94 -0.15 8.36
CA SER A 15 0.34 0.42 7.94
C SER A 15 0.59 0.20 6.46
N ALA A 16 1.46 0.99 5.86
CA ALA A 16 1.89 0.79 4.47
C ALA A 16 3.33 1.25 4.25
N GLY A 17 4.02 0.59 3.34
CA GLY A 17 5.41 0.87 3.00
C GLY A 17 5.65 0.70 1.50
N TYR A 18 6.63 1.40 0.98
CA TYR A 18 6.97 1.34 -0.45
C TYR A 18 8.45 1.02 -0.64
N ASP A 19 8.72 -0.02 -1.43
CA ASP A 19 10.06 -0.33 -1.89
C ASP A 19 10.29 0.20 -3.30
N ARG A 20 11.21 1.16 -3.42
CA ARG A 20 11.58 1.81 -4.68
C ARG A 20 12.33 0.86 -5.62
N ASN A 21 13.11 -0.07 -5.07
CA ASN A 21 13.95 -0.99 -5.84
C ASN A 21 13.09 -1.95 -6.67
N ASN A 22 12.08 -2.54 -6.04
CA ASN A 22 11.15 -3.50 -6.65
C ASN A 22 9.84 -2.83 -7.10
N ARG A 23 9.71 -1.50 -6.96
CA ARG A 23 8.48 -0.73 -7.25
C ARG A 23 7.25 -1.41 -6.64
N THR A 24 7.37 -1.79 -5.37
CA THR A 24 6.38 -2.60 -4.67
C THR A 24 5.80 -1.81 -3.50
N LEU A 25 4.49 -1.63 -3.52
CA LEU A 25 3.72 -1.04 -2.42
C LEU A 25 3.16 -2.16 -1.55
N GLU A 26 3.52 -2.18 -0.29
CA GLU A 26 3.03 -3.13 0.69
C GLU A 26 2.05 -2.47 1.65
N ILE A 27 0.91 -3.12 1.86
CA ILE A 27 -0.21 -2.60 2.64
C ILE A 27 -0.59 -3.67 3.66
N GLU A 28 -0.53 -3.29 4.93
CA GLU A 28 -1.04 -4.07 6.04
C GLU A 28 -2.42 -3.54 6.42
N PHE A 29 -3.41 -4.43 6.34
CA PHE A 29 -4.77 -4.16 6.75
C PHE A 29 -4.94 -4.41 8.26
N ASP A 30 -5.96 -3.79 8.84
CA ASP A 30 -6.26 -3.91 10.27
C ASP A 30 -6.60 -5.35 10.69
N ASN A 31 -7.14 -6.15 9.76
CA ASN A 31 -7.39 -7.58 9.96
C ASN A 31 -6.11 -8.46 9.96
N GLY A 32 -4.92 -7.86 9.84
CA GLY A 32 -3.63 -8.56 9.80
C GLY A 32 -3.25 -9.12 8.44
N SER A 33 -4.06 -8.94 7.40
CA SER A 33 -3.72 -9.33 6.03
C SER A 33 -2.68 -8.38 5.45
N ILE A 34 -1.75 -8.91 4.65
CA ILE A 34 -0.70 -8.13 4.01
C ILE A 34 -0.75 -8.38 2.50
N ILE A 35 -0.94 -7.29 1.77
CA ILE A 35 -1.01 -7.29 0.31
C ILE A 35 0.13 -6.45 -0.25
N GLN A 36 0.78 -6.96 -1.28
CA GLN A 36 1.79 -6.26 -2.06
C GLN A 36 1.25 -5.97 -3.46
N HIS A 37 1.43 -4.75 -3.94
CA HIS A 37 1.19 -4.36 -5.31
C HIS A 37 2.51 -4.09 -6.00
N THR A 38 2.76 -4.78 -7.10
CA THR A 38 3.97 -4.60 -7.92
C THR A 38 3.75 -3.56 -9.00
N ALA A 39 4.84 -3.00 -9.54
CA ALA A 39 4.84 -1.97 -10.57
C ALA A 39 4.14 -0.64 -10.15
N VAL A 40 3.98 -0.41 -8.84
CA VAL A 40 3.43 0.84 -8.33
C VAL A 40 4.49 1.94 -8.44
N GLY A 41 4.15 3.05 -9.08
CA GLY A 41 5.01 4.23 -9.16
C GLY A 41 5.19 4.90 -7.80
N GLU A 42 6.36 5.48 -7.57
CA GLU A 42 6.69 6.17 -6.32
C GLU A 42 5.70 7.29 -5.98
N GLU A 43 5.23 8.02 -6.99
CA GLU A 43 4.27 9.11 -6.82
C GLU A 43 2.93 8.61 -6.27
N ILE A 44 2.41 7.50 -6.81
CA ILE A 44 1.18 6.87 -6.34
C ILE A 44 1.35 6.36 -4.91
N ALA A 45 2.47 5.68 -4.64
CA ALA A 45 2.77 5.20 -3.30
C ALA A 45 2.88 6.34 -2.28
N ARG A 46 3.61 7.42 -2.60
CA ARG A 46 3.73 8.60 -1.75
C ARG A 46 2.36 9.27 -1.54
N ARG A 47 1.56 9.41 -2.60
CA ARG A 47 0.21 9.97 -2.51
C ARG A 47 -0.69 9.14 -1.61
N PHE A 48 -0.63 7.81 -1.72
CA PHE A 48 -1.39 6.90 -0.87
C PHE A 48 -0.98 7.01 0.60
N ILE A 49 0.33 6.99 0.90
CA ILE A 49 0.86 7.09 2.27
C ILE A 49 0.57 8.47 2.89
N ALA A 50 0.60 9.54 2.10
CA ALA A 50 0.33 10.91 2.56
C ALA A 50 -1.16 11.28 2.56
N SER A 51 -2.02 10.47 1.93
CA SER A 51 -3.46 10.78 1.81
C SER A 51 -4.16 10.74 3.16
N SER A 52 -5.06 11.70 3.38
CA SER A 52 -5.97 11.70 4.53
C SER A 52 -6.95 10.52 4.51
N SER A 53 -7.25 10.00 3.31
CA SER A 53 -8.18 8.89 3.05
C SER A 53 -7.50 7.80 2.22
N PRO A 54 -6.60 7.00 2.83
CA PRO A 54 -5.81 5.99 2.13
C PRO A 54 -6.70 4.89 1.53
N ALA A 55 -7.75 4.46 2.23
CA ALA A 55 -8.65 3.39 1.76
C ALA A 55 -9.38 3.74 0.46
N SER A 56 -9.74 5.01 0.26
CA SER A 56 -10.34 5.49 -0.98
C SER A 56 -9.33 5.45 -2.13
N VAL A 57 -8.12 5.97 -1.91
CA VAL A 57 -7.03 5.93 -2.92
C VAL A 57 -6.66 4.50 -3.27
N TYR A 58 -6.66 3.60 -2.29
CA TYR A 58 -6.43 2.18 -2.52
C TYR A 58 -7.47 1.59 -3.47
N LYS A 59 -8.76 1.76 -3.17
CA LYS A 59 -9.83 1.15 -3.97
C LYS A 59 -9.96 1.74 -5.37
N ASP A 60 -9.81 3.05 -5.49
CA ASP A 60 -10.04 3.80 -6.73
C ASP A 60 -8.83 3.80 -7.68
N THR A 61 -7.62 3.71 -7.13
CA THR A 61 -6.38 3.79 -7.94
C THR A 61 -5.59 2.49 -7.89
N ILE A 62 -5.27 1.98 -6.70
CA ILE A 62 -4.26 0.91 -6.57
C ILE A 62 -4.85 -0.47 -6.88
N GLN A 63 -6.08 -0.73 -6.43
CA GLN A 63 -6.73 -2.03 -6.54
C GLN A 63 -7.15 -2.35 -7.97
N GLU A 64 -7.51 -1.33 -8.76
CA GLU A 64 -7.96 -1.50 -10.15
C GLU A 64 -6.77 -1.58 -11.13
N GLU A 65 -5.72 -0.78 -10.90
CA GLU A 65 -4.65 -0.59 -11.89
C GLU A 65 -3.43 -1.51 -11.71
N PHE A 66 -3.21 -2.10 -10.53
CA PHE A 66 -1.96 -2.80 -10.22
C PHE A 66 -2.15 -4.24 -9.80
N THR A 67 -1.24 -5.11 -10.25
CA THR A 67 -1.23 -6.54 -9.91
C THR A 67 -1.11 -6.76 -8.40
N ILE A 68 -2.07 -7.53 -7.88
CA ILE A 68 -2.17 -7.90 -6.47
C ILE A 68 -1.35 -9.16 -6.21
N LYS A 69 -0.45 -9.10 -5.23
CA LYS A 69 0.25 -10.24 -4.66
C LYS A 69 -0.08 -10.34 -3.17
N ARG A 70 -0.81 -11.38 -2.79
CA ARG A 70 -1.08 -11.65 -1.38
C ARG A 70 0.15 -12.28 -0.72
N VAL A 71 0.60 -11.69 0.38
CA VAL A 71 1.74 -12.21 1.17
C VAL A 71 1.24 -13.03 2.35
N LYS A 72 0.16 -12.58 3.00
CA LYS A 72 -0.44 -13.20 4.18
C LYS A 72 -1.94 -12.91 4.24
#